data_AF-A0A419DIF9-F1
#
_entry.id   AF-A0A419DIF9-F1
#
_cell.length_a   1.000
_cell.length_b   1.000
_cell.length_c   1.000
_cell.angle_alpha   90.00
_cell.angle_beta   90.00
_cell.angle_gamma   90.00
#
_symmetry.space_group_name_H-M   'P 1'
#
loop_
_entity.id
_entity.type
_entity.pdbx_description
1 polymer ?
#
loop_
_entity_poly.entity_id
_entity_poly.type
_entity_poly.pdbx_seq_one_letter_code
_entity_poly.pdbx_strand_id
1 'polypeptide(L)'
;MPKLFDRLTPKNRKDLRVLGNFINVYCRENHKEIAKQAFYIADEDLQIRLRGLNLCSDCSRLLEHGIAKLSLCPYDPRPSCRKCKTHCYAPGYREKVRQVMRFSGTYLIKHGRLDLLLHYLT
;
A
#
# COMPACT_ATOMS: atom_id res chain seq x y z
N MET A 1 12.88 -20.07 -5.41
CA MET A 1 11.60 -19.47 -5.88
C MET A 1 11.89 -18.02 -6.27
N PRO A 2 11.42 -17.51 -7.42
CA PRO A 2 11.67 -16.12 -7.80
C PRO A 2 11.10 -15.19 -6.72
N LYS A 3 11.87 -14.19 -6.30
CA LYS A 3 11.42 -13.24 -5.27
C LYS A 3 10.23 -12.46 -5.82
N LEU A 4 9.27 -12.10 -4.96
CA LEU A 4 8.13 -11.28 -5.37
C LEU A 4 8.61 -9.90 -5.85
N PHE A 5 9.73 -9.44 -5.28
CA PHE A 5 10.42 -8.23 -5.68
C PHE A 5 10.90 -8.20 -7.14
N ASP A 6 11.34 -9.33 -7.69
CA ASP A 6 11.89 -9.40 -9.06
C ASP A 6 10.84 -9.13 -10.13
N ARG A 7 9.56 -9.32 -9.78
CA ARG A 7 8.42 -9.09 -10.67
C ARG A 7 7.92 -7.63 -10.64
N LEU A 8 8.50 -6.79 -9.78
CA LEU A 8 8.07 -5.40 -9.61
C LEU A 8 8.85 -4.46 -10.53
N THR A 9 8.14 -3.77 -11.42
CA THR A 9 8.68 -2.66 -12.21
C THR A 9 9.12 -1.49 -11.30
N PRO A 10 10.00 -0.58 -11.78
CA PRO A 10 10.44 0.57 -10.99
C PRO A 10 9.30 1.45 -10.47
N LYS A 11 8.23 1.59 -11.27
CA LYS A 11 7.01 2.31 -10.87
C LYS A 11 6.29 1.61 -9.72
N ASN A 12 6.12 0.28 -9.80
CA ASN A 12 5.46 -0.49 -8.74
C ASN A 12 6.22 -0.44 -7.40
N ARG A 13 7.55 -0.31 -7.44
CA ARG A 13 8.39 -0.18 -6.22
C ARG A 13 8.12 1.14 -5.49
N LYS A 14 7.94 2.25 -6.22
CA LYS A 14 7.52 3.54 -5.61
C LYS A 14 6.12 3.42 -5.03
N ASP A 15 5.17 2.90 -5.81
CA ASP A 15 3.76 2.73 -5.40
C ASP A 15 3.63 1.91 -4.11
N LEU A 16 4.46 0.88 -3.94
CA LEU A 16 4.47 0.02 -2.76
C LEU A 16 4.84 0.78 -1.48
N ARG A 17 5.81 1.68 -1.55
CA ARG A 17 6.18 2.54 -0.42
C ARG A 17 5.06 3.53 -0.08
N VAL A 18 4.43 4.12 -1.09
CA VAL A 18 3.28 5.02 -0.90
C VAL A 18 2.14 4.29 -0.21
N LEU A 19 1.80 3.10 -0.71
CA LEU A 19 0.74 2.27 -0.16
C LEU A 19 1.02 1.91 1.30
N GLY A 20 2.23 1.47 1.63
CA GLY A 20 2.63 1.15 3.01
C GLY A 20 2.46 2.34 3.96
N ASN A 21 2.93 3.52 3.56
CA ASN A 21 2.81 4.73 4.37
C ASN A 21 1.36 5.17 4.56
N PHE A 22 0.55 5.08 3.50
CA PHE A 22 -0.87 5.43 3.57
C PHE A 22 -1.63 4.48 4.49
N ILE A 23 -1.36 3.17 4.41
CA ILE A 23 -1.97 2.18 5.30
C ILE A 23 -1.52 2.42 6.74
N ASN A 24 -0.27 2.82 6.99
CA ASN A 24 0.21 3.15 8.32
C ASN A 24 -0.49 4.36 8.93
N VAL A 25 -0.65 5.44 8.16
CA VAL A 25 -1.42 6.62 8.60
C VAL A 25 -2.87 6.25 8.91
N TYR A 26 -3.50 5.48 8.02
CA TYR A 26 -4.88 5.04 8.22
C TYR A 26 -5.02 4.16 9.47
N CYS A 27 -4.15 3.17 9.64
CA CYS A 27 -4.15 2.29 10.80
C CYS A 27 -3.90 3.06 12.10
N ARG A 28 -3.00 4.05 12.06
CA ARG A 28 -2.69 4.86 13.24
C ARG A 28 -3.90 5.64 13.73
N GLU A 29 -4.62 6.27 12.81
CA GLU A 29 -5.70 7.19 13.15
C GLU A 29 -7.07 6.52 13.28
N ASN A 30 -7.37 5.52 12.45
CA ASN A 30 -8.67 4.85 12.44
C ASN A 30 -8.74 3.66 13.40
N HIS A 31 -7.60 3.04 13.73
CA HIS A 31 -7.50 1.87 14.60
C HIS A 31 -6.61 2.17 15.82
N LYS A 32 -7.03 3.12 16.66
CA LYS A 32 -6.27 3.53 17.86
C LYS A 32 -6.30 2.47 18.96
N GLU A 33 -7.43 1.78 19.09
CA GLU A 33 -7.69 0.80 20.17
C GLU A 33 -7.23 -0.61 19.84
N ILE A 34 -6.87 -0.88 18.57
CA ILE A 34 -6.44 -2.20 18.12
C ILE A 34 -4.93 -2.34 18.35
N ALA A 35 -4.50 -3.48 18.90
CA ALA A 35 -3.09 -3.81 19.04
C ALA A 35 -2.39 -3.81 17.67
N LYS A 36 -1.22 -3.18 17.61
CA LYS A 36 -0.39 -3.07 16.41
C LYS A 36 0.86 -3.91 16.58
N GLN A 37 1.24 -4.60 15.53
CA GLN A 37 2.43 -5.42 15.48
C GLN A 37 3.33 -4.97 14.33
N ALA A 38 4.62 -5.26 14.46
CA ALA A 38 5.59 -4.98 13.41
C ALA A 38 5.23 -5.79 12.17
N PHE A 39 5.12 -5.11 11.02
CA PHE A 39 4.84 -5.75 9.76
C PHE A 39 6.06 -6.58 9.30
N TYR A 40 5.83 -7.83 8.93
CA TYR A 40 6.87 -8.75 8.44
C TYR A 40 6.43 -9.40 7.14
N ILE A 41 7.34 -9.46 6.17
CA ILE A 41 7.16 -10.17 4.90
C ILE A 41 8.42 -11.01 4.61
N ALA A 42 8.22 -12.19 4.03
CA ALA A 42 9.31 -13.16 3.81
C ALA A 42 10.35 -12.70 2.76
N ASP A 43 10.00 -11.73 1.91
CA ASP A 43 10.89 -11.17 0.90
C ASP A 43 11.72 -10.03 1.50
N GLU A 44 13.04 -10.23 1.62
CA GLU A 44 13.96 -9.28 2.26
C GLU A 44 13.95 -7.90 1.62
N ASP A 45 13.88 -7.84 0.28
CA ASP A 45 13.89 -6.58 -0.46
C ASP A 45 12.61 -5.78 -0.17
N LEU A 46 11.47 -6.46 -0.09
CA LEU A 46 10.20 -5.87 0.33
C LEU A 46 10.22 -5.47 1.82
N GLN A 47 10.80 -6.31 2.68
CA GLN A 47 10.92 -6.03 4.12
C GLN A 47 11.76 -4.79 4.39
N ILE A 48 12.87 -4.60 3.67
CA ILE A 48 13.71 -3.40 3.78
C ILE A 48 12.93 -2.14 3.39
N ARG A 49 12.10 -2.21 2.35
CA ARG A 49 11.31 -1.06 1.85
C ARG A 49 10.11 -0.71 2.73
N LEU A 50 9.59 -1.68 3.48
CA LEU A 50 8.42 -1.57 4.36
C LEU A 50 8.79 -1.66 5.85
N ARG A 51 10.09 -1.54 6.18
CA ARG A 51 10.56 -1.62 7.56
C ARG A 51 9.99 -0.47 8.40
N GLY A 52 9.62 -0.78 9.64
CA GLY A 52 9.14 0.22 10.62
C GLY A 52 7.65 0.51 10.55
N LEU A 53 6.88 -0.25 9.78
CA LEU A 53 5.42 -0.17 9.78
C LEU A 53 4.84 -1.00 10.93
N ASN A 54 4.05 -0.36 11.78
CA ASN A 54 3.33 -0.99 12.88
C ASN A 54 1.83 -0.98 12.56
N LEU A 55 1.31 -2.13 12.15
CA LEU A 55 -0.05 -2.26 11.63
C LEU A 55 -0.86 -3.23 12.48
N CYS A 56 -2.18 -3.04 12.55
CA CYS A 56 -3.07 -4.07 13.04
C CYS A 56 -3.16 -5.24 12.04
N SER A 57 -3.68 -6.37 12.50
CA SER A 57 -3.85 -7.59 11.69
C SER A 57 -4.63 -7.37 10.39
N ASP A 58 -5.63 -6.47 10.39
CA ASP A 58 -6.40 -6.16 9.18
C ASP A 58 -5.61 -5.31 8.19
N CYS A 59 -4.87 -4.32 8.68
CA CYS A 59 -4.05 -3.46 7.85
C CYS A 59 -2.82 -4.19 7.28
N SER A 60 -2.24 -5.13 8.03
CA SER A 60 -1.15 -5.98 7.53
C SER A 60 -1.64 -6.87 6.37
N ARG A 61 -2.79 -7.54 6.54
CA ARG A 61 -3.42 -8.34 5.47
C ARG A 61 -3.76 -7.50 4.24
N LEU A 62 -4.23 -6.27 4.44
CA LEU A 62 -4.52 -5.34 3.33
C LEU A 62 -3.25 -5.00 2.54
N LEU A 63 -2.14 -4.73 3.25
CA LEU A 63 -0.85 -4.42 2.64
C LEU A 63 -0.27 -5.63 1.89
N GLU A 64 -0.26 -6.81 2.50
CA GLU A 64 0.17 -8.07 1.86
C GLU A 64 -0.60 -8.35 0.57
N HIS A 65 -1.93 -8.20 0.60
CA HIS A 65 -2.75 -8.36 -0.58
C HIS A 65 -2.42 -7.32 -1.65
N GLY A 66 -2.18 -6.06 -1.26
CA GLY A 66 -1.74 -5.01 -2.19
C GLY A 66 -0.41 -5.34 -2.88
N ILE A 67 0.56 -5.84 -2.12
CA ILE A 67 1.89 -6.25 -2.59
C ILE A 67 1.76 -7.40 -3.60
N ALA A 68 1.02 -8.45 -3.25
CA ALA A 68 0.79 -9.59 -4.14
C ALA A 68 0.14 -9.16 -5.46
N LYS A 69 -0.79 -8.20 -5.43
CA LYS A 69 -1.44 -7.70 -6.66
C LYS A 69 -0.55 -6.75 -7.48
N LEU A 70 0.43 -6.10 -6.87
CA LEU A 70 1.43 -5.30 -7.60
C LEU A 70 2.45 -6.19 -8.30
N SER A 71 2.87 -7.29 -7.66
CA SER A 71 3.84 -8.24 -8.24
C SER A 71 3.25 -9.18 -9.30
N LEU A 72 1.93 -9.44 -9.26
CA LEU A 72 1.23 -10.31 -10.22
C LEU A 72 0.52 -9.53 -11.34
N CYS A 73 0.67 -8.21 -11.44
CA CYS A 73 -0.04 -7.42 -12.43
C CYS A 73 0.55 -7.66 -13.84
N PRO A 74 -0.24 -8.12 -14.83
CA PRO A 74 0.26 -8.38 -16.19
C PRO A 74 0.36 -7.11 -17.07
N TYR A 75 -0.17 -5.97 -16.61
CA TYR A 75 -0.18 -4.73 -17.39
C TYR A 75 1.04 -3.85 -17.12
N ASP A 76 1.72 -3.44 -18.20
CA ASP A 76 2.76 -2.41 -18.19
C ASP A 76 2.56 -1.43 -19.37
N PRO A 77 2.26 -0.13 -19.15
CA PRO A 77 2.08 0.53 -17.86
C PRO A 77 0.74 0.17 -17.20
N ARG A 78 0.77 -0.09 -15.90
CA ARG A 78 -0.42 -0.42 -15.11
C ARG A 78 -1.45 0.72 -15.15
N PRO A 79 -2.69 0.48 -15.63
CA PRO A 79 -3.74 1.48 -15.51
C PRO A 79 -4.09 1.68 -14.03
N SER A 80 -4.54 2.87 -13.66
CA SER A 80 -5.07 3.12 -12.31
C SER A 80 -6.09 2.03 -11.94
N CYS A 81 -6.10 1.55 -10.69
CA CYS A 81 -7.05 0.52 -10.23
C CYS A 81 -8.51 0.85 -10.57
N ARG A 82 -8.85 2.13 -10.77
CA ARG A 82 -10.18 2.57 -11.24
C ARG A 82 -10.48 2.21 -12.70
N LYS A 83 -9.46 2.22 -13.57
CA LYS A 83 -9.54 2.00 -15.02
C LYS A 83 -9.08 0.60 -15.46
N CYS A 84 -8.68 -0.26 -14.52
CA CYS A 84 -8.22 -1.61 -14.84
C CYS A 84 -9.38 -2.51 -15.28
N LYS A 85 -9.28 -3.17 -16.43
CA LYS A 85 -10.36 -3.99 -17.03
C LYS A 85 -10.64 -5.29 -16.26
N THR A 86 -9.61 -5.94 -15.71
CA THR A 86 -9.72 -7.27 -15.08
C THR A 86 -10.19 -7.23 -13.62
N HIS A 87 -10.11 -6.06 -12.97
CA HIS A 87 -10.47 -5.87 -11.56
C HIS A 87 -9.93 -6.97 -10.62
N CYS A 88 -8.60 -7.08 -10.52
CA CYS A 88 -7.91 -8.19 -9.83
C CYS A 88 -8.00 -8.17 -8.28
N TYR A 89 -8.74 -7.24 -7.69
CA TYR A 89 -8.91 -7.14 -6.23
C TYR A 89 -10.08 -8.03 -5.77
N ALA A 90 -9.89 -8.79 -4.70
CA ALA A 90 -10.98 -9.49 -4.04
C ALA A 90 -12.08 -8.48 -3.61
N PRO A 91 -13.37 -8.88 -3.68
CA PRO A 91 -14.47 -8.03 -3.25
C PRO A 91 -14.24 -7.57 -1.80
N GLY A 92 -14.47 -6.28 -1.53
CA GLY A 92 -14.21 -5.64 -0.23
C GLY A 92 -12.79 -5.04 -0.07
N TYR A 93 -11.73 -5.70 -0.55
CA TYR A 93 -10.36 -5.14 -0.44
C TYR A 93 -10.18 -3.87 -1.27
N ARG A 94 -10.81 -3.80 -2.44
CA ARG A 94 -10.79 -2.60 -3.29
C ARG A 94 -11.36 -1.38 -2.56
N GLU A 95 -12.44 -1.59 -1.81
CA GLU A 95 -13.11 -0.52 -1.08
C GLU A 95 -12.25 -0.07 0.10
N LYS A 96 -11.67 -1.02 0.85
CA LYS A 96 -10.69 -0.71 1.91
C LYS A 96 -9.50 0.10 1.38
N VAL A 97 -8.89 -0.29 0.26
CA VAL A 97 -7.78 0.49 -0.33
C VAL A 97 -8.25 1.88 -0.77
N ARG A 98 -9.46 2.02 -1.33
CA ARG A 98 -10.03 3.34 -1.65
C ARG A 98 -10.20 4.21 -0.42
N GLN A 99 -10.72 3.64 0.66
CA GLN A 99 -10.92 4.33 1.94
C GLN A 99 -9.59 4.79 2.52
N VAL A 100 -8.58 3.91 2.54
CA VAL A 100 -7.20 4.25 2.95
C VAL A 100 -6.66 5.40 2.11
N MET A 101 -6.76 5.31 0.78
CA MET A 101 -6.26 6.36 -0.12
C MET A 101 -6.96 7.69 0.10
N ARG A 102 -8.29 7.69 0.25
CA ARG A 102 -9.08 8.89 0.50
C ARG A 102 -8.75 9.50 1.85
N PHE A 103 -8.75 8.70 2.90
CA PHE A 103 -8.46 9.16 4.26
C PHE A 103 -7.03 9.69 4.36
N SER A 104 -6.03 8.87 4.06
CA SER A 104 -4.63 9.24 4.23
C SER A 104 -4.22 10.40 3.33
N GLY A 105 -4.77 10.48 2.10
CA GLY A 105 -4.61 11.64 1.24
C GLY A 105 -5.15 12.92 1.88
N THR A 106 -6.42 12.92 2.32
CA THR A 106 -7.01 14.10 2.99
C THR A 106 -6.32 14.45 4.32
N TYR A 107 -5.87 13.44 5.06
CA TYR A 107 -5.16 13.62 6.32
C TYR A 107 -3.83 14.35 6.12
N LEU A 108 -3.04 13.92 5.12
CA LEU A 108 -1.77 14.56 4.77
C LEU A 108 -1.95 16.01 4.31
N ILE A 109 -3.01 16.29 3.52
CA ILE A 109 -3.37 17.66 3.11
C ILE A 109 -3.66 18.52 4.34
N LYS A 110 -4.52 18.04 5.24
CA LYS A 110 -4.95 18.81 6.43
C LYS A 110 -3.81 19.11 7.40
N HIS A 111 -2.79 18.26 7.46
CA HIS A 111 -1.65 18.42 8.36
C HIS A 111 -0.46 19.15 7.70
N GLY A 112 -0.67 19.82 6.57
CA GLY A 112 0.36 20.65 5.91
C GLY A 112 1.50 19.84 5.27
N ARG A 113 1.37 18.51 5.16
CA ARG A 113 2.39 17.63 4.58
C ARG A 113 2.19 17.47 3.07
N LEU A 114 1.92 18.58 2.39
CA LEU A 114 1.68 18.63 0.94
C LEU A 114 2.91 18.18 0.16
N ASP A 115 4.13 18.45 0.67
CA ASP A 115 5.38 17.98 0.07
C ASP A 115 5.43 16.46 -0.09
N LEU A 116 4.88 15.71 0.88
CA LEU A 116 4.80 14.26 0.78
C LEU A 116 3.82 13.81 -0.29
N LEU A 117 2.70 14.50 -0.43
CA LEU A 117 1.74 14.19 -1.49
C LEU A 117 2.31 14.49 -2.87
N LEU A 118 2.98 15.62 -3.02
CA LEU A 118 3.69 15.98 -4.25
C LEU A 118 4.76 14.95 -4.58
N HIS A 119 5.59 14.55 -3.61
CA HIS A 119 6.59 13.49 -3.75
C HIS A 119 6.00 12.13 -4.17
N TYR A 120 4.74 11.85 -3.82
CA TYR A 120 4.06 10.62 -4.24
C TYR A 120 3.32 10.73 -5.58
N LEU A 121 3.01 11.93 -6.03
CA LEU A 121 2.35 12.20 -7.32
C LEU A 121 3.33 12.51 -8.47
N THR A 122 4.62 12.74 -8.18
CA THR A 122 5.71 12.97 -9.14
C THR A 122 6.57 11.74 -9.39
#